data_AF-A0A7J2VU94-F1
#
_entry.id   AF-A0A7J2VU94-F1
#
_cell.length_a   1.000
_cell.length_b   1.000
_cell.length_c   1.000
_cell.angle_alpha   90.00
_cell.angle_beta   90.00
_cell.angle_gamma   90.00
#
_symmetry.space_group_name_H-M   'P 1'
#
loop_
_entity.id
_entity.type
_entity.pdbx_description
1 polymer ?
#
loop_
_entity_poly.entity_id
_entity_poly.type
_entity_poly.pdbx_seq_one_letter_code
_entity_poly.pdbx_strand_id
1 'polypeptide(L)'
;MRSIIVGFDAGLNSAIAILSTEGELLKLSTFRGYNKGAIIREILKVGRPILISTDKKETPKAVKDLARTFGCRILRPKRDLSREEKEEIVKEYKEKIEDTHQLDALASALFSYRKIRRKIELVEIYLKEKNLLEYKDDVLFYLFRLKGTNLEQIIKMLLGKSEEEKEQVETVKERSGEEILAELLKERIELQRQLKKLKDEISFYKKLKLKFDELLDYKTRFEKLNHYFNLLKDIEKARSMGLQPVLKLEKIENLEEIDAYIGLEGRIIFSNDKEAFGLLNKYGIKCLMTEEFFEKQMKYPIFRIDKNELKEVGKVYGIEEKKLDSMLKDVLKEELKKWIEEEREKI
;
A
#
# COMPACT_ATOMS: atom_id res chain seq x y z
N MET A 1 -4.52 -27.83 3.95
CA MET A 1 -3.83 -26.82 4.80
C MET A 1 -4.20 -27.08 6.25
N ARG A 2 -3.23 -27.05 7.17
CA ARG A 2 -3.47 -27.23 8.60
C ARG A 2 -4.37 -26.14 9.16
N SER A 3 -5.36 -26.51 9.97
CA SER A 3 -6.22 -25.60 10.69
C SER A 3 -5.52 -25.07 11.93
N ILE A 4 -5.60 -23.75 12.15
CA ILE A 4 -4.86 -23.06 13.22
C ILE A 4 -5.74 -22.10 14.02
N ILE A 5 -5.34 -21.87 15.26
CA ILE A 5 -5.94 -20.91 16.19
C ILE A 5 -5.00 -19.71 16.29
N VAL A 6 -5.51 -18.50 16.07
CA VAL A 6 -4.65 -17.30 16.07
C VAL A 6 -5.08 -16.34 17.17
N GLY A 7 -4.19 -16.10 18.13
CA GLY A 7 -4.28 -14.97 19.05
C GLY A 7 -3.67 -13.73 18.44
N PHE A 8 -4.37 -12.60 18.56
CA PHE A 8 -3.93 -11.33 18.00
C PHE A 8 -4.06 -10.21 19.04
N ASP A 9 -2.92 -9.63 19.41
CA ASP A 9 -2.86 -8.38 20.16
C ASP A 9 -2.69 -7.21 19.19
N ALA A 10 -3.56 -6.22 19.31
CA ALA A 10 -3.67 -5.09 18.39
C ALA A 10 -3.23 -3.79 19.07
N GLY A 11 -2.15 -3.19 18.58
CA GLY A 11 -1.57 -1.94 19.08
C GLY A 11 -0.54 -1.33 18.13
N LEU A 12 0.20 -0.33 18.61
CA LEU A 12 1.34 0.27 17.89
C LEU A 12 2.38 -0.80 17.51
N ASN A 13 2.66 -1.69 18.45
CA ASN A 13 3.25 -3.00 18.19
C ASN A 13 2.12 -4.01 18.24
N SER A 14 1.98 -4.81 17.19
CA SER A 14 0.99 -5.88 17.13
C SER A 14 1.68 -7.23 17.23
N ALA A 15 1.07 -8.21 17.88
CA ALA A 15 1.65 -9.54 18.01
C ALA A 15 0.66 -10.63 17.61
N ILE A 16 1.20 -11.72 17.06
CA ILE A 16 0.44 -12.94 16.77
C ILE A 16 1.00 -14.12 17.55
N ALA A 17 0.10 -14.96 18.04
CA ALA A 17 0.41 -16.30 18.50
C ALA A 17 -0.43 -17.29 17.68
N ILE A 18 0.21 -18.27 17.07
CA ILE A 18 -0.45 -19.28 16.26
C ILE A 18 -0.29 -20.63 16.94
N LEU A 19 -1.42 -21.25 17.27
CA LEU A 19 -1.48 -22.59 17.82
C LEU A 19 -2.04 -23.58 16.81
N SER A 20 -1.61 -24.83 16.91
CA SER A 20 -2.29 -25.94 16.25
C SER A 20 -3.65 -26.24 16.89
N THR A 21 -4.45 -27.08 16.24
CA THR A 21 -5.68 -27.62 16.84
C THR A 21 -5.43 -28.55 18.02
N GLU A 22 -4.18 -28.99 18.21
CA GLU A 22 -3.72 -29.79 19.35
C GLU A 22 -3.22 -28.91 20.51
N GLY A 23 -3.08 -27.60 20.31
CA GLY A 23 -2.63 -26.64 21.32
C GLY A 23 -1.13 -26.37 21.32
N GLU A 24 -0.39 -26.89 20.35
CA GLU A 24 1.04 -26.65 20.20
C GLU A 24 1.30 -25.23 19.68
N LEU A 25 2.27 -24.53 20.26
CA LEU A 25 2.70 -23.21 19.76
C LEU A 25 3.54 -23.37 18.49
N LEU A 26 2.97 -22.95 17.35
CA LEU A 26 3.60 -23.02 16.03
C LEU A 26 4.40 -21.76 15.70
N LYS A 27 3.93 -20.60 16.14
CA LYS A 27 4.56 -19.30 15.87
C LYS A 27 4.18 -18.27 16.94
N LEU A 28 5.17 -17.48 17.35
CA LEU A 28 4.99 -16.31 18.20
C LEU A 28 5.86 -15.19 17.62
N SER A 29 5.27 -14.03 17.31
CA SER A 29 6.02 -12.94 16.68
C SER A 29 5.36 -11.59 16.89
N THR A 30 6.20 -10.56 17.00
CA THR A 30 5.80 -9.15 17.12
C THR A 30 6.10 -8.41 15.81
N PHE A 31 5.23 -7.49 15.45
CA PHE A 31 5.33 -6.64 14.27
C PHE A 31 5.39 -5.18 14.72
N ARG A 32 6.43 -4.46 14.27
CA ARG A 32 6.56 -3.02 14.46
C ARG A 32 5.70 -2.29 13.44
N GLY A 33 4.68 -1.56 13.91
CA GLY A 33 3.68 -0.92 13.07
C GLY A 33 2.65 -1.91 12.51
N TYR A 34 1.37 -1.50 12.49
CA TYR A 34 0.30 -2.35 11.99
C TYR A 34 0.35 -2.49 10.46
N ASN A 35 0.97 -3.57 9.97
CA ASN A 35 0.90 -3.97 8.56
C ASN A 35 0.03 -5.22 8.40
N LYS A 36 -1.27 -4.99 8.16
CA LYS A 36 -2.28 -6.05 7.99
C LYS A 36 -1.87 -7.09 6.94
N GLY A 37 -1.26 -6.67 5.82
CA GLY A 37 -0.84 -7.57 4.76
C GLY A 37 0.30 -8.50 5.18
N ALA A 38 1.27 -7.99 5.94
CA ALA A 38 2.35 -8.81 6.49
C ALA A 38 1.84 -9.85 7.50
N ILE A 39 0.95 -9.44 8.41
CA ILE A 39 0.32 -10.34 9.39
C ILE A 39 -0.45 -11.46 8.69
N ILE A 40 -1.25 -11.13 7.67
CA ILE A 40 -2.00 -12.13 6.90
C ILE A 40 -1.07 -13.16 6.25
N ARG A 41 0.02 -12.69 5.62
CA ARG A 41 1.01 -13.58 4.99
C ARG A 41 1.67 -14.51 6.01
N GLU A 42 2.08 -13.99 7.16
CA GLU A 42 2.69 -14.82 8.22
C GLU A 42 1.73 -15.88 8.74
N ILE A 43 0.45 -15.54 8.93
CA ILE A 43 -0.57 -16.50 9.34
C ILE A 43 -0.75 -17.60 8.27
N LEU A 44 -0.89 -17.21 7.00
CA LEU A 44 -1.11 -18.15 5.89
C LEU A 44 0.08 -19.08 5.62
N LYS A 45 1.31 -18.65 5.94
CA LYS A 45 2.50 -19.52 5.89
C LYS A 45 2.40 -20.69 6.86
N VAL A 46 1.75 -20.50 8.01
CA VAL A 46 1.62 -21.54 9.04
C VAL A 46 0.38 -22.41 8.81
N GLY A 47 -0.75 -21.79 8.44
CA GLY A 47 -1.98 -22.53 8.20
C GLY A 47 -3.19 -21.66 7.91
N ARG A 48 -4.39 -22.27 7.95
CA ARG A 48 -5.67 -21.57 7.77
C ARG A 48 -6.33 -21.30 9.12
N PRO A 49 -6.62 -20.04 9.47
CA PRO A 49 -7.32 -19.75 10.72
C PRO A 49 -8.72 -20.35 10.76
N ILE A 50 -9.05 -21.04 11.85
CA ILE A 50 -10.44 -21.42 12.17
C ILE A 50 -11.09 -20.41 13.11
N LEU A 51 -10.28 -19.70 13.91
CA LEU A 51 -10.71 -18.65 14.80
C LEU A 51 -9.60 -17.60 14.99
N ILE A 52 -10.04 -16.37 15.28
CA ILE A 52 -9.16 -15.29 15.76
C ILE A 52 -9.55 -14.97 17.20
N SER A 53 -8.58 -14.79 18.10
CA SER A 53 -8.82 -14.50 19.50
C SER A 53 -8.20 -13.19 19.99
N THR A 54 -8.80 -12.65 21.05
CA THR A 54 -8.33 -11.47 21.77
C THR A 54 -8.55 -11.66 23.27
N ASP A 55 -7.72 -11.02 24.07
CA ASP A 55 -7.75 -10.96 25.53
C ASP A 55 -8.76 -9.94 26.10
N LYS A 56 -9.37 -9.12 25.23
CA LYS A 56 -10.35 -8.08 25.62
C LYS A 56 -11.80 -8.53 25.44
N LYS A 57 -12.67 -8.12 26.37
CA LYS A 57 -14.12 -8.26 26.29
C LYS A 57 -14.66 -7.51 25.08
N GLU A 58 -14.26 -6.25 24.91
CA GLU A 58 -14.60 -5.48 23.73
C GLU A 58 -13.59 -5.76 22.63
N THR A 59 -14.06 -6.37 21.54
CA THR A 59 -13.18 -6.78 20.45
C THR A 59 -12.63 -5.55 19.72
N PRO A 60 -11.29 -5.36 19.67
CA PRO A 60 -10.65 -4.28 18.93
C PRO A 60 -11.03 -4.30 17.44
N LYS A 61 -11.05 -3.12 16.80
CA LYS A 61 -11.37 -2.99 15.36
C LYS A 61 -10.44 -3.83 14.49
N ALA A 62 -9.13 -3.83 14.76
CA ALA A 62 -8.16 -4.60 14.00
C ALA A 62 -8.40 -6.13 14.08
N VAL A 63 -8.81 -6.64 15.25
CA VAL A 63 -9.20 -8.06 15.43
C VAL A 63 -10.45 -8.38 14.59
N LYS A 64 -11.46 -7.50 14.60
CA LYS A 64 -12.66 -7.65 13.75
C LYS A 64 -12.31 -7.68 12.27
N ASP A 65 -11.44 -6.77 11.84
CA ASP A 65 -11.02 -6.67 10.44
C ASP A 65 -10.19 -7.89 10.00
N LEU A 66 -9.32 -8.41 10.87
CA LEU A 66 -8.55 -9.63 10.61
C LEU A 66 -9.47 -10.85 10.50
N ALA A 67 -10.38 -11.03 11.46
CA ALA A 67 -11.35 -12.12 11.43
C ALA A 67 -12.28 -12.07 10.22
N ARG A 68 -12.76 -10.87 9.83
CA ARG A 68 -13.53 -10.67 8.60
C ARG A 68 -12.74 -11.08 7.35
N THR A 69 -11.45 -10.74 7.32
CA THR A 69 -10.58 -11.05 6.17
C THR A 69 -10.43 -12.56 5.97
N PHE A 70 -10.26 -13.31 7.05
CA PHE A 70 -10.20 -14.77 6.98
C PHE A 70 -11.58 -15.44 6.94
N GLY A 71 -12.66 -14.72 7.25
CA GLY A 71 -14.01 -15.27 7.38
C GLY A 71 -14.17 -16.16 8.61
N CYS A 72 -13.45 -15.86 9.69
CA CYS A 72 -13.40 -16.66 10.91
C CYS A 72 -14.25 -16.04 12.01
N ARG A 73 -14.60 -16.87 13.01
CA ARG A 73 -15.23 -16.38 14.24
C ARG A 73 -14.19 -15.74 15.15
N ILE A 74 -14.66 -14.79 15.96
CA ILE A 74 -13.86 -14.17 17.00
C ILE A 74 -14.18 -14.83 18.33
N LEU A 75 -13.17 -15.32 19.04
CA LEU A 75 -13.30 -15.79 20.40
C LEU A 75 -12.75 -14.74 21.36
N ARG A 76 -13.54 -14.39 22.37
CA ARG A 76 -13.19 -13.38 23.38
C ARG A 76 -13.63 -13.82 24.78
N PRO A 77 -12.98 -13.33 25.84
CA PRO A 77 -13.40 -13.57 27.20
C PRO A 77 -14.67 -12.76 27.57
N LYS A 78 -15.32 -13.11 28.68
CA LYS A 78 -16.53 -12.41 29.17
C LYS A 78 -16.20 -11.05 29.81
N ARG A 79 -14.98 -10.91 30.33
CA ARG A 79 -14.32 -9.70 30.84
C ARG A 79 -12.89 -9.69 30.32
N ASP A 80 -12.23 -8.54 30.36
CA ASP A 80 -10.81 -8.46 30.03
C ASP A 80 -10.02 -9.41 30.93
N LEU A 81 -9.03 -10.09 30.35
CA LEU A 81 -8.10 -10.92 31.12
C LEU A 81 -7.17 -10.01 31.91
N SER A 82 -7.05 -10.24 33.21
CA SER A 82 -6.09 -9.53 34.05
C SER A 82 -4.66 -9.95 33.68
N ARG A 83 -3.68 -9.13 34.06
CA ARG A 83 -2.28 -9.45 33.83
C ARG A 83 -1.87 -10.78 34.48
N GLU A 84 -2.29 -11.01 35.72
CA GLU A 84 -2.04 -12.25 36.47
C GLU A 84 -2.63 -13.48 35.76
N GLU A 85 -3.86 -13.36 35.23
CA GLU A 85 -4.48 -14.44 34.48
C GLU A 85 -3.70 -14.78 33.22
N LYS A 86 -3.22 -13.77 32.49
CA LYS A 86 -2.41 -13.99 31.29
C LYS A 86 -1.09 -14.67 31.64
N GLU A 87 -0.40 -14.19 32.67
CA GLU A 87 0.86 -14.77 33.15
C GLU A 87 0.72 -16.23 33.60
N GLU A 88 -0.41 -16.60 34.23
CA GLU A 88 -0.70 -17.98 34.59
C GLU A 88 -1.07 -18.83 33.36
N ILE A 89 -1.82 -18.29 32.39
CA ILE A 89 -2.15 -18.99 31.15
C ILE A 89 -0.89 -19.35 30.36
N VAL A 90 0.09 -18.45 30.29
CA VAL A 90 1.31 -18.60 29.49
C VAL A 90 2.50 -19.19 30.26
N LYS A 91 2.29 -19.63 31.50
CA LYS A 91 3.35 -20.02 32.44
C LYS A 91 4.35 -21.03 31.88
N GLU A 92 3.86 -22.04 31.14
CA GLU A 92 4.68 -23.08 30.50
C GLU A 92 5.48 -22.59 29.28
N TYR A 93 5.20 -21.37 28.80
CA TYR A 93 5.79 -20.77 27.61
C TYR A 93 6.65 -19.55 27.93
N LYS A 94 6.89 -19.24 29.22
CA LYS A 94 7.59 -18.02 29.65
C LYS A 94 8.93 -17.81 28.94
N GLU A 95 9.71 -18.87 28.72
CA GLU A 95 11.02 -18.79 28.07
C GLU A 95 10.96 -18.45 26.57
N LYS A 96 9.79 -18.61 25.93
CA LYS A 96 9.58 -18.32 24.50
C LYS A 96 9.03 -16.92 24.24
N ILE A 97 8.68 -16.17 25.30
CA ILE A 97 8.03 -14.87 25.21
C ILE A 97 9.10 -13.78 25.32
N GLU A 98 9.22 -12.96 24.28
CA GLU A 98 10.22 -11.89 24.24
C GLU A 98 9.68 -10.54 24.75
N ASP A 99 8.37 -10.32 24.64
CA ASP A 99 7.74 -9.05 25.01
C ASP A 99 6.29 -9.21 25.52
N THR A 100 5.75 -8.12 26.08
CA THR A 100 4.41 -8.08 26.65
C THR A 100 3.29 -8.28 25.62
N HIS A 101 3.51 -7.94 24.36
CA HIS A 101 2.53 -8.13 23.30
C HIS A 101 2.43 -9.60 22.89
N GLN A 102 3.56 -10.30 22.84
CA GLN A 102 3.59 -11.75 22.65
C GLN A 102 2.87 -12.48 23.80
N LEU A 103 3.05 -12.02 25.04
CA LEU A 103 2.32 -12.54 26.20
C LEU A 103 0.81 -12.40 26.00
N ASP A 104 0.34 -11.21 25.61
CA ASP A 104 -1.08 -10.93 25.39
C ASP A 104 -1.66 -11.77 24.25
N ALA A 105 -0.95 -11.85 23.12
CA ALA A 105 -1.34 -12.65 21.96
C ALA A 105 -1.41 -14.14 22.32
N LEU A 106 -0.39 -14.68 23.00
CA LEU A 106 -0.34 -16.09 23.39
C LEU A 106 -1.39 -16.44 24.44
N ALA A 107 -1.59 -15.58 25.43
CA ALA A 107 -2.63 -15.76 26.45
C ALA A 107 -4.02 -15.86 25.79
N SER A 108 -4.30 -14.99 24.81
CA SER A 108 -5.58 -15.02 24.08
C SER A 108 -5.77 -16.31 23.27
N ALA A 109 -4.71 -16.82 22.63
CA ALA A 109 -4.74 -18.05 21.83
C ALA A 109 -4.96 -19.28 22.72
N LEU A 110 -4.20 -19.41 23.81
CA LEU A 110 -4.31 -20.51 24.77
C LEU A 110 -5.65 -20.51 25.49
N PHE A 111 -6.15 -19.33 25.89
CA PHE A 111 -7.51 -19.17 26.44
C PHE A 111 -8.57 -19.72 25.49
N SER A 112 -8.42 -19.41 24.21
CA SER A 112 -9.35 -19.83 23.16
C SER A 112 -9.28 -21.32 22.89
N TYR A 113 -8.07 -21.87 22.79
CA TYR A 113 -7.84 -23.30 22.69
C TYR A 113 -8.51 -24.05 23.85
N ARG A 114 -8.28 -23.65 25.11
CA ARG A 114 -8.91 -24.28 26.29
C ARG A 114 -10.43 -24.32 26.19
N LYS A 115 -11.07 -23.29 25.61
CA LYS A 115 -12.53 -23.26 25.41
C LYS A 115 -13.04 -24.20 24.31
N ILE A 116 -12.24 -24.45 23.27
CA ILE A 116 -12.70 -25.22 22.11
C ILE A 116 -12.09 -26.62 22.03
N ARG A 117 -11.08 -26.93 22.84
CA ARG A 117 -10.37 -28.21 22.88
C ARG A 117 -11.31 -29.40 22.94
N ARG A 118 -12.26 -29.39 23.89
CA ARG A 118 -13.27 -30.46 24.01
C ARG A 118 -14.08 -30.66 22.72
N LYS A 119 -14.41 -29.57 22.01
CA LYS A 119 -15.13 -29.65 20.74
C LYS A 119 -14.26 -30.25 19.63
N ILE A 120 -12.97 -29.90 19.59
CA ILE A 120 -11.99 -30.49 18.65
C ILE A 120 -11.82 -31.99 18.94
N GLU A 121 -11.65 -32.38 20.20
CA GLU A 121 -11.51 -33.78 20.62
C GLU A 121 -12.72 -34.63 20.21
N LEU A 122 -13.95 -34.11 20.38
CA LEU A 122 -15.16 -34.80 19.93
C LEU A 122 -15.20 -35.00 18.41
N VAL A 123 -14.73 -34.00 17.65
CA VAL A 123 -14.60 -34.11 16.19
C VAL A 123 -13.58 -35.19 15.82
N GLU A 124 -12.43 -35.22 16.50
CA GLU A 124 -11.40 -36.23 16.25
C GLU A 124 -11.87 -37.65 16.55
N ILE A 125 -12.57 -37.86 17.66
CA ILE A 125 -13.14 -39.17 18.02
C ILE A 125 -14.12 -39.62 16.94
N TYR A 126 -15.05 -38.75 16.56
CA TYR A 126 -16.03 -39.05 15.50
C TYR A 126 -15.35 -39.39 14.17
N LEU A 127 -14.32 -38.63 13.77
CA LEU A 127 -13.60 -38.90 12.53
C LEU A 127 -12.76 -40.18 12.59
N LYS A 128 -12.18 -40.51 13.76
CA LYS A 128 -11.45 -41.78 13.96
C LYS A 128 -12.39 -42.98 13.81
N GLU A 129 -13.58 -42.94 14.43
CA GLU A 129 -14.59 -44.00 14.31
C GLU A 129 -15.03 -44.25 12.86
N LYS A 130 -14.98 -43.20 12.03
CA LYS A 130 -15.33 -43.27 10.59
C LYS A 130 -14.14 -43.50 9.66
N ASN A 131 -12.92 -43.64 10.17
CA ASN A 131 -11.67 -43.68 9.39
C ASN A 131 -11.43 -42.45 8.49
N LEU A 132 -11.90 -41.27 8.91
CA LEU A 132 -11.83 -40.00 8.16
C LEU A 132 -10.90 -38.98 8.82
N LEU A 133 -9.93 -39.43 9.61
CA LEU A 133 -9.07 -38.54 10.39
C LEU A 133 -8.24 -37.59 9.52
N GLU A 134 -7.92 -37.97 8.28
CA GLU A 134 -7.21 -37.13 7.31
C GLU A 134 -7.97 -35.84 6.96
N TYR A 135 -9.31 -35.85 7.04
CA TYR A 135 -10.16 -34.69 6.76
C TYR A 135 -10.33 -33.75 7.96
N LYS A 136 -9.69 -34.05 9.11
CA LYS A 136 -9.84 -33.29 10.36
C LYS A 136 -9.69 -31.80 10.15
N ASP A 137 -8.64 -31.37 9.46
CA ASP A 137 -8.39 -29.94 9.24
C ASP A 137 -9.53 -29.28 8.44
N ASP A 138 -10.04 -29.95 7.41
CA ASP A 138 -11.13 -29.44 6.57
C ASP A 138 -12.44 -29.38 7.34
N VAL A 139 -12.77 -30.45 8.06
CA VAL A 139 -13.95 -30.54 8.90
C VAL A 139 -13.94 -29.42 9.94
N LEU A 140 -12.83 -29.23 10.65
CA LEU A 140 -12.70 -28.14 11.63
C LEU A 140 -12.83 -26.76 10.97
N PHE A 141 -12.22 -26.56 9.81
CA PHE A 141 -12.34 -25.28 9.09
C PHE A 141 -13.80 -24.95 8.76
N TYR A 142 -14.55 -25.88 8.18
CA TYR A 142 -15.96 -25.66 7.85
C TYR A 142 -16.85 -25.57 9.08
N LEU A 143 -16.61 -26.38 10.11
CA LEU A 143 -17.37 -26.41 11.35
C LEU A 143 -17.31 -25.08 12.11
N PHE A 144 -16.15 -24.43 12.12
CA PHE A 144 -16.00 -23.13 12.77
C PHE A 144 -16.43 -21.95 11.89
N ARG A 145 -16.51 -22.14 10.56
CA ARG A 145 -16.93 -21.11 9.62
C ARG A 145 -18.44 -21.05 9.40
N LEU A 146 -19.06 -22.20 9.12
CA LEU A 146 -20.48 -22.29 8.78
C LEU A 146 -21.34 -22.22 10.05
N LYS A 147 -22.49 -21.53 9.97
CA LYS A 147 -23.48 -21.48 11.05
C LYS A 147 -24.61 -22.44 10.71
N GLY A 148 -25.03 -23.25 11.69
CA GLY A 148 -26.16 -24.16 11.53
C GLY A 148 -25.87 -25.46 10.78
N THR A 149 -24.64 -25.65 10.28
CA THR A 149 -24.23 -26.90 9.63
C THR A 149 -23.75 -27.91 10.66
N ASN A 150 -24.28 -29.12 10.62
CA ASN A 150 -23.85 -30.21 11.50
C ASN A 150 -22.62 -30.94 10.91
N LEU A 151 -22.02 -31.81 11.71
CA LEU A 151 -20.77 -32.48 11.36
C LEU A 151 -20.94 -33.45 10.17
N GLU A 152 -22.08 -34.15 10.11
CA GLU A 152 -22.42 -35.05 9.00
C GLU A 152 -22.59 -34.32 7.67
N GLN A 153 -23.26 -33.16 7.66
CA GLN A 153 -23.40 -32.32 6.47
C GLN A 153 -22.05 -31.84 5.95
N ILE A 154 -21.13 -31.50 6.86
CA ILE A 154 -19.76 -31.09 6.49
C ILE A 154 -19.02 -32.28 5.89
N ILE A 155 -19.09 -33.46 6.51
CA ILE A 155 -18.47 -34.68 5.97
C ILE A 155 -19.05 -35.02 4.61
N LYS A 156 -20.37 -34.99 4.44
CA LYS A 156 -21.03 -35.23 3.14
C LYS A 156 -20.62 -34.20 2.09
N MET A 157 -20.41 -32.95 2.47
CA MET A 157 -19.90 -31.92 1.55
C MET A 157 -18.44 -32.16 1.15
N LEU A 158 -17.63 -32.73 2.04
CA LEU A 158 -16.22 -33.04 1.78
C LEU A 158 -16.07 -34.33 0.96
N LEU A 159 -16.82 -35.37 1.31
CA LEU A 159 -16.82 -36.69 0.64
C LEU A 159 -17.70 -36.74 -0.60
N GLY A 160 -18.72 -35.88 -0.69
CA GLY A 160 -19.55 -35.68 -1.88
C GLY A 160 -18.81 -35.01 -3.04
N LYS A 161 -17.50 -34.78 -2.90
CA LYS A 161 -16.58 -34.47 -4.01
C LYS A 161 -15.79 -35.70 -4.50
N SER A 162 -15.93 -36.86 -3.87
CA SER A 162 -15.18 -38.09 -4.18
C SER A 162 -16.02 -39.33 -4.43
N GLU A 163 -17.36 -39.27 -4.26
CA GLU A 163 -18.24 -40.45 -4.32
C GLU A 163 -19.26 -40.45 -5.48
N GLU A 164 -19.03 -39.72 -6.57
CA GLU A 164 -19.82 -39.90 -7.80
C GLU A 164 -19.29 -41.03 -8.72
N GLU A 165 -18.17 -41.66 -8.35
CA GLU A 165 -17.69 -42.92 -8.94
C GLU A 165 -17.65 -44.03 -7.88
N LYS A 166 -18.82 -44.55 -7.48
CA LYS A 166 -19.09 -45.99 -7.26
C LYS A 166 -20.40 -46.19 -6.48
N GLU A 167 -21.39 -46.64 -7.25
CA GLU A 167 -22.42 -47.63 -6.89
C GLU A 167 -23.46 -47.36 -5.78
N GLN A 168 -24.71 -47.51 -6.25
CA GLN A 168 -25.92 -48.05 -5.62
C GLN A 168 -26.91 -47.10 -4.93
N VAL A 169 -27.97 -46.80 -5.69
CA VAL A 169 -29.37 -47.14 -5.41
C VAL A 169 -29.71 -47.41 -3.94
N GLU A 170 -30.46 -46.51 -3.31
CA GLU A 170 -31.67 -46.87 -2.54
C GLU A 170 -32.53 -45.63 -2.19
N THR A 171 -33.77 -45.70 -2.66
CA THR A 171 -35.01 -45.01 -2.21
C THR A 171 -34.93 -43.58 -1.69
N VAL A 172 -35.12 -42.62 -2.60
CA VAL A 172 -35.56 -41.27 -2.27
C VAL A 172 -37.08 -41.31 -2.05
N LYS A 173 -37.54 -40.92 -0.85
CA LYS A 173 -38.93 -40.46 -0.68
C LYS A 173 -39.15 -39.31 -1.67
N GLU A 174 -40.03 -39.51 -2.64
CA GLU A 174 -40.46 -38.47 -3.56
C GLU A 174 -40.95 -37.26 -2.75
N ARG A 175 -40.12 -36.20 -2.69
CA ARG A 175 -40.64 -34.85 -2.43
C ARG A 175 -41.54 -34.51 -3.61
N SER A 176 -42.73 -33.99 -3.36
CA SER A 176 -43.62 -33.59 -4.44
C SER A 176 -42.90 -32.55 -5.32
N GLY A 177 -43.13 -32.56 -6.62
CA GLY A 177 -42.52 -31.59 -7.54
C GLY A 177 -42.79 -30.13 -7.13
N GLU A 178 -43.86 -29.89 -6.38
CA GLU A 178 -44.23 -28.60 -5.81
C GLU A 178 -43.29 -28.13 -4.69
N GLU A 179 -42.80 -29.03 -3.82
CA GLU A 179 -41.84 -28.68 -2.76
C GLU A 179 -40.48 -28.30 -3.33
N ILE A 180 -40.00 -29.04 -4.34
CA ILE A 180 -38.75 -28.76 -5.06
C ILE A 180 -38.87 -27.41 -5.80
N LEU A 181 -40.00 -27.17 -6.48
CA LEU A 181 -40.25 -25.92 -7.18
C LEU A 181 -40.29 -24.72 -6.22
N ALA A 182 -40.91 -24.87 -5.04
CA ALA A 182 -40.96 -23.83 -4.02
C ALA A 182 -39.58 -23.50 -3.42
N GLU A 183 -38.73 -24.50 -3.18
CA GLU A 183 -37.35 -24.31 -2.75
C GLU A 183 -36.51 -23.58 -3.82
N LEU A 184 -36.60 -24.01 -5.09
CA LEU A 184 -35.90 -23.37 -6.20
C LEU A 184 -36.34 -21.92 -6.44
N LEU A 185 -37.63 -21.61 -6.30
CA LEU A 185 -38.14 -20.25 -6.41
C LEU A 185 -37.63 -19.34 -5.28
N LYS A 186 -37.55 -19.86 -4.05
CA LYS A 186 -36.96 -19.12 -2.91
C LYS A 186 -35.48 -18.84 -3.15
N GLU A 187 -34.74 -19.83 -3.61
CA GLU A 187 -33.31 -19.68 -3.93
C GLU A 187 -33.10 -18.67 -5.06
N ARG A 188 -33.91 -18.72 -6.13
CA ARG A 188 -33.87 -17.75 -7.23
C ARG A 188 -34.10 -16.32 -6.75
N ILE A 189 -35.09 -16.11 -5.87
CA ILE A 189 -35.38 -14.78 -5.30
C ILE A 189 -34.20 -14.27 -4.46
N GLU A 190 -33.59 -15.13 -3.66
CA GLU A 190 -32.44 -14.76 -2.84
C GLU A 190 -31.21 -14.45 -3.70
N LEU A 191 -30.92 -15.28 -4.70
CA LEU A 191 -29.85 -15.02 -5.67
C LEU A 191 -30.08 -13.71 -6.44
N GLN A 192 -31.32 -13.41 -6.83
CA GLN A 192 -31.66 -12.13 -7.46
C GLN A 192 -31.42 -10.93 -6.53
N ARG A 193 -31.73 -11.06 -5.24
CA ARG A 193 -31.42 -10.01 -4.24
C ARG A 193 -29.93 -9.82 -4.06
N GLN A 194 -29.16 -10.91 -4.01
CA GLN A 194 -27.70 -10.85 -3.92
C GLN A 194 -27.08 -10.22 -5.15
N LEU A 195 -27.55 -10.58 -6.35
CA LEU A 195 -27.11 -9.96 -7.61
C LEU A 195 -27.39 -8.46 -7.63
N LYS A 196 -28.56 -8.02 -7.14
CA LYS A 196 -28.87 -6.60 -7.04
C LYS A 196 -27.89 -5.88 -6.11
N LYS A 197 -27.66 -6.42 -4.90
CA LYS A 197 -26.69 -5.85 -3.93
C LYS A 197 -25.28 -5.77 -4.53
N LEU A 198 -24.81 -6.84 -5.16
CA LEU A 198 -23.49 -6.87 -5.81
C LEU A 198 -23.38 -5.85 -6.93
N LYS A 199 -24.43 -5.66 -7.75
CA LYS A 199 -24.46 -4.63 -8.79
C LYS A 199 -24.39 -3.23 -8.20
N ASP A 200 -25.14 -2.98 -7.12
CA ASP A 200 -25.15 -1.70 -6.44
C ASP A 200 -23.75 -1.40 -5.84
N GLU A 201 -23.12 -2.39 -5.19
CA GLU A 201 -21.75 -2.29 -4.69
C GLU A 201 -20.73 -2.02 -5.80
N ILE A 202 -20.80 -2.75 -6.92
CA ILE A 202 -19.91 -2.51 -8.07
C ILE A 202 -20.10 -1.07 -8.59
N SER A 203 -21.33 -0.59 -8.68
CA SER A 203 -21.62 0.78 -9.12
C SER A 203 -21.02 1.82 -8.17
N PHE A 204 -21.09 1.56 -6.86
CA PHE A 204 -20.51 2.40 -5.82
C PHE A 204 -18.99 2.41 -5.92
N TYR A 205 -18.34 1.24 -6.03
CA TYR A 205 -16.89 1.13 -6.17
C TYR A 205 -16.38 1.78 -7.45
N LYS A 206 -17.12 1.70 -8.56
CA LYS A 206 -16.79 2.43 -9.80
C LYS A 206 -16.79 3.95 -9.59
N LYS A 207 -17.83 4.49 -8.95
CA LYS A 207 -17.91 5.93 -8.62
C LYS A 207 -16.79 6.34 -7.67
N LEU A 208 -16.48 5.51 -6.68
CA LEU A 208 -15.41 5.78 -5.73
C LEU A 208 -14.03 5.78 -6.41
N LYS A 209 -13.80 4.86 -7.35
CA LYS A 209 -12.57 4.81 -8.14
C LYS A 209 -12.37 6.09 -8.96
N LEU A 210 -13.41 6.57 -9.65
CA LEU A 210 -13.34 7.83 -10.41
C LEU A 210 -12.91 9.01 -9.52
N LYS A 211 -13.51 9.14 -8.33
CA LYS A 211 -13.12 10.17 -7.36
C LYS A 211 -11.68 10.02 -6.87
N PHE A 212 -11.20 8.79 -6.74
CA PHE A 212 -9.82 8.53 -6.34
C PHE A 212 -8.83 8.92 -7.44
N ASP A 213 -9.17 8.64 -8.70
CA ASP A 213 -8.37 9.06 -9.86
C ASP A 213 -8.30 10.59 -9.96
N GLU A 214 -9.42 11.29 -9.75
CA GLU A 214 -9.46 12.77 -9.64
C GLU A 214 -8.55 13.28 -8.51
N LEU A 215 -8.62 12.65 -7.33
CA LEU A 215 -7.79 13.05 -6.18
C LEU A 215 -6.29 12.87 -6.47
N LEU A 216 -5.93 11.84 -7.24
CA LEU A 216 -4.55 11.59 -7.64
C LEU A 216 -4.04 12.66 -8.62
N ASP A 217 -4.89 13.10 -9.55
CA ASP A 217 -4.58 14.23 -10.44
C ASP A 217 -4.39 15.53 -9.64
N TYR A 218 -5.30 15.85 -8.73
CA TYR A 218 -5.17 17.02 -7.85
C TYR A 218 -3.89 16.98 -7.02
N LYS A 219 -3.54 15.81 -6.47
CA LYS A 219 -2.30 15.63 -5.71
C LYS A 219 -1.07 15.92 -6.58
N THR A 220 -1.04 15.39 -7.80
CA THR A 220 0.08 15.60 -8.73
C THR A 220 0.21 17.08 -9.09
N ARG A 221 -0.90 17.77 -9.39
CA ARG A 221 -0.91 19.21 -9.67
C ARG A 221 -0.45 20.03 -8.46
N PHE A 222 -0.88 19.65 -7.26
CA PHE A 222 -0.47 20.31 -6.02
C PHE A 222 1.04 20.16 -5.77
N GLU A 223 1.59 18.96 -5.99
CA GLU A 223 3.03 18.73 -5.86
C GLU A 223 3.84 19.57 -6.84
N LYS A 224 3.39 19.68 -8.10
CA LYS A 224 3.98 20.59 -9.10
C LYS A 224 3.90 22.05 -8.66
N LEU A 225 2.72 22.52 -8.28
CA LEU A 225 2.52 23.90 -7.84
C LEU A 225 3.41 24.23 -6.64
N ASN A 226 3.49 23.33 -5.66
CA ASN A 226 4.34 23.50 -4.49
C ASN A 226 5.83 23.48 -4.87
N HIS A 227 6.24 22.65 -5.83
CA HIS A 227 7.60 22.67 -6.35
C HIS A 227 7.97 24.04 -6.92
N TYR A 228 7.16 24.58 -7.84
CA TYR A 228 7.42 25.89 -8.46
C TYR A 228 7.26 27.06 -7.48
N PHE A 229 6.33 26.97 -6.51
CA PHE A 229 6.21 27.96 -5.45
C PHE A 229 7.48 28.07 -4.60
N ASN A 230 8.08 26.93 -4.23
CA ASN A 230 9.35 26.92 -3.50
C ASN A 230 10.49 27.49 -4.36
N LEU A 231 10.51 27.21 -5.67
CA LEU A 231 11.48 27.78 -6.58
C LEU A 231 11.36 29.31 -6.69
N LEU A 232 10.14 29.84 -6.77
CA LEU A 232 9.89 31.29 -6.74
C LEU A 232 10.34 31.92 -5.41
N LYS A 233 10.12 31.22 -4.29
CA LYS A 233 10.60 31.68 -2.98
C LYS A 233 12.13 31.75 -2.94
N ASP A 234 12.82 30.77 -3.53
CA ASP A 234 14.28 30.77 -3.63
C ASP A 234 14.80 31.87 -4.57
N ILE A 235 14.09 32.16 -5.66
CA ILE A 235 14.36 33.32 -6.54
C ILE A 235 14.27 34.64 -5.76
N GLU A 236 13.20 34.86 -5.01
CA GLU A 236 13.04 36.08 -4.19
C GLU A 236 14.09 36.15 -3.08
N LYS A 237 14.49 35.01 -2.53
CA LYS A 237 15.59 34.93 -1.57
C LYS A 237 16.91 35.36 -2.21
N ALA A 238 17.23 34.91 -3.43
CA ALA A 238 18.42 35.34 -4.14
C ALA A 238 18.42 36.86 -4.37
N ARG A 239 17.27 37.42 -4.79
CA ARG A 239 17.09 38.87 -4.97
C ARG A 239 17.30 39.66 -3.68
N SER A 240 16.74 39.20 -2.56
CA SER A 240 16.92 39.88 -1.26
C SER A 240 18.36 39.82 -0.75
N MET A 241 19.18 38.89 -1.24
CA MET A 241 20.62 38.82 -1.00
C MET A 241 21.44 39.70 -1.97
N GLY A 242 20.80 40.49 -2.83
CA GLY A 242 21.46 41.34 -3.83
C GLY A 242 22.03 40.57 -5.02
N LEU A 243 21.54 39.34 -5.27
CA LEU A 243 22.02 38.49 -6.36
C LEU A 243 20.97 38.44 -7.48
N GLN A 244 21.46 38.35 -8.71
CA GLN A 244 20.63 38.02 -9.86
C GLN A 244 20.35 36.51 -9.85
N PRO A 245 19.07 36.10 -9.83
CA PRO A 245 18.69 34.69 -9.73
C PRO A 245 18.98 33.96 -11.04
N VAL A 246 19.58 32.78 -10.92
CA VAL A 246 19.94 31.90 -12.02
C VAL A 246 19.20 30.57 -11.85
N LEU A 247 18.28 30.29 -12.77
CA LEU A 247 17.48 29.06 -12.78
C LEU A 247 18.35 27.87 -13.18
N LYS A 248 18.47 26.88 -12.29
CA LYS A 248 19.18 25.64 -12.57
C LYS A 248 18.26 24.67 -13.30
N LEU A 249 18.62 24.29 -14.53
CA LEU A 249 17.94 23.24 -15.30
C LEU A 249 18.94 22.12 -15.61
N GLU A 250 18.80 20.97 -14.94
CA GLU A 250 19.66 19.81 -15.20
C GLU A 250 19.42 19.24 -16.60
N LYS A 251 18.16 19.27 -17.06
CA LYS A 251 17.73 18.99 -18.43
C LYS A 251 16.83 20.11 -18.91
N ILE A 252 16.96 20.47 -20.18
CA ILE A 252 16.13 21.50 -20.81
C ILE A 252 14.92 20.80 -21.44
N GLU A 253 13.96 20.45 -20.59
CA GLU A 253 12.71 19.78 -20.96
C GLU A 253 11.53 20.41 -20.24
N ASN A 254 10.30 20.12 -20.69
CA ASN A 254 9.06 20.65 -20.10
C ASN A 254 9.01 22.19 -20.01
N LEU A 255 9.68 22.90 -20.93
CA LEU A 255 9.81 24.35 -20.90
C LEU A 255 8.48 25.10 -20.93
N GLU A 256 7.46 24.57 -21.62
CA GLU A 256 6.10 25.14 -21.61
C GLU A 256 5.48 25.12 -20.21
N GLU A 257 5.70 24.05 -19.44
CA GLU A 257 5.23 23.95 -18.07
C GLU A 257 5.99 24.95 -17.18
N ILE A 258 7.32 24.96 -17.28
CA ILE A 258 8.16 25.86 -16.50
C ILE A 258 7.78 27.32 -16.77
N ASP A 259 7.64 27.70 -18.04
CA ASP A 259 7.24 29.04 -18.45
C ASP A 259 5.84 29.40 -17.91
N ALA A 260 4.88 28.48 -17.96
CA ALA A 260 3.54 28.72 -17.40
C ALA A 260 3.54 28.97 -15.88
N TYR A 261 4.44 28.36 -15.12
CA TYR A 261 4.48 28.48 -13.65
C TYR A 261 5.37 29.61 -13.13
N ILE A 262 6.53 29.82 -13.75
CA ILE A 262 7.51 30.80 -13.25
C ILE A 262 7.91 31.85 -14.28
N GLY A 263 7.53 31.70 -15.55
CA GLY A 263 7.97 32.54 -16.67
C GLY A 263 9.45 32.35 -16.97
N LEU A 264 9.85 32.26 -18.23
CA LEU A 264 11.25 32.13 -18.63
C LEU A 264 11.82 33.43 -19.23
N GLU A 265 10.97 34.33 -19.69
CA GLU A 265 11.38 35.61 -20.28
C GLU A 265 12.23 36.43 -19.31
N GLY A 266 13.35 36.95 -19.80
CA GLY A 266 14.29 37.77 -19.03
C GLY A 266 15.03 37.03 -17.90
N ARG A 267 14.86 35.71 -17.76
CA ARG A 267 15.56 34.92 -16.75
C ARG A 267 16.93 34.47 -17.21
N ILE A 268 17.82 34.25 -16.24
CA ILE A 268 19.13 33.66 -16.45
C ILE A 268 19.00 32.17 -16.16
N ILE A 269 19.51 31.32 -17.05
CA ILE A 269 19.45 29.86 -16.90
C ILE A 269 20.86 29.32 -16.77
N PHE A 270 21.05 28.33 -15.90
CA PHE A 270 22.25 27.49 -15.88
C PHE A 270 21.88 26.08 -16.31
N SER A 271 22.56 25.55 -17.33
CA SER A 271 22.39 24.17 -17.80
C SER A 271 23.60 23.67 -18.57
N ASN A 272 23.88 22.37 -18.51
CA ASN A 272 24.91 21.70 -19.30
C ASN A 272 24.32 20.82 -20.43
N ASP A 273 23.01 20.89 -20.66
CA ASP A 273 22.29 20.11 -21.67
C ASP A 273 22.45 20.71 -23.09
N LYS A 274 23.66 20.60 -23.65
CA LYS A 274 24.07 21.24 -24.92
C LYS A 274 23.11 21.00 -26.08
N GLU A 275 22.60 19.77 -26.19
CA GLU A 275 21.76 19.35 -27.31
C GLU A 275 20.44 20.12 -27.33
N ALA A 276 19.97 20.55 -26.15
CA ALA A 276 18.68 21.18 -25.95
C ALA A 276 18.75 22.72 -25.82
N PHE A 277 19.93 23.34 -25.87
CA PHE A 277 20.07 24.81 -25.81
C PHE A 277 19.17 25.52 -26.83
N GLY A 278 19.07 24.99 -28.06
CA GLY A 278 18.22 25.57 -29.10
C GLY A 278 16.74 25.72 -28.72
N LEU A 279 16.22 24.92 -27.78
CA LEU A 279 14.83 24.98 -27.32
C LEU A 279 14.53 26.29 -26.56
N LEU A 280 15.52 26.87 -25.89
CA LEU A 280 15.37 28.11 -25.10
C LEU A 280 15.15 29.36 -25.97
N ASN A 281 15.43 29.28 -27.28
CA ASN A 281 15.28 30.41 -28.22
C ASN A 281 13.84 30.94 -28.31
N LYS A 282 12.85 30.14 -27.89
CA LYS A 282 11.42 30.51 -27.94
C LYS A 282 10.99 31.36 -26.74
N TYR A 283 11.80 31.47 -25.69
CA TYR A 283 11.36 31.95 -24.38
C TYR A 283 11.97 33.29 -23.96
N GLY A 284 12.75 33.96 -24.81
CA GLY A 284 13.26 35.31 -24.53
C GLY A 284 14.13 35.41 -23.27
N ILE A 285 14.89 34.35 -22.97
CA ILE A 285 15.75 34.32 -21.77
C ILE A 285 16.83 35.41 -21.85
N LYS A 286 17.27 35.92 -20.69
CA LYS A 286 18.32 36.96 -20.63
C LYS A 286 19.67 36.42 -21.08
N CYS A 287 20.03 35.24 -20.59
CA CYS A 287 21.24 34.52 -20.99
C CYS A 287 21.25 33.09 -20.47
N LEU A 288 22.13 32.27 -21.06
CA LEU A 288 22.42 30.92 -20.61
C LEU A 288 23.85 30.86 -20.05
N MET A 289 24.01 30.21 -18.92
CA MET A 289 25.28 29.90 -18.27
C MET A 289 25.52 28.41 -18.32
N THR A 290 26.75 28.01 -18.60
CA THR A 290 27.08 26.60 -18.76
C THR A 290 28.56 26.34 -18.47
N GLU A 291 28.92 25.14 -18.01
CA GLU A 291 30.32 24.72 -17.89
C GLU A 291 30.91 24.29 -19.25
N GLU A 292 30.01 24.09 -20.20
CA GLU A 292 30.24 23.48 -21.47
C GLU A 292 30.70 24.47 -22.56
N PHE A 293 31.51 23.98 -23.49
CA PHE A 293 31.88 24.76 -24.66
C PHE A 293 30.79 24.69 -25.74
N PHE A 294 30.39 25.85 -26.28
CA PHE A 294 29.33 25.97 -27.27
C PHE A 294 29.58 27.16 -28.21
N GLU A 295 29.62 26.92 -29.53
CA GLU A 295 30.00 27.94 -30.53
C GLU A 295 28.84 28.40 -31.42
N LYS A 296 27.69 27.70 -31.42
CA LYS A 296 26.59 28.05 -32.31
C LYS A 296 25.90 29.34 -31.86
N GLN A 297 25.57 30.20 -32.81
CA GLN A 297 24.82 31.43 -32.54
C GLN A 297 23.40 31.10 -32.05
N MET A 298 22.96 31.80 -31.00
CA MET A 298 21.64 31.67 -30.39
C MET A 298 20.95 33.03 -30.31
N LYS A 299 19.64 33.05 -30.01
CA LYS A 299 18.89 34.31 -29.79
C LYS A 299 19.18 34.98 -28.45
N TYR A 300 20.02 34.37 -27.64
CA TYR A 300 20.42 34.82 -26.31
C TYR A 300 21.92 34.55 -26.14
N PRO A 301 22.63 35.35 -25.33
CA PRO A 301 24.05 35.15 -25.08
C PRO A 301 24.29 33.93 -24.19
N ILE A 302 25.37 33.20 -24.48
CA ILE A 302 25.83 32.02 -23.73
C ILE A 302 27.15 32.35 -23.03
N PHE A 303 27.25 32.01 -21.75
CA PHE A 303 28.43 32.22 -20.93
C PHE A 303 29.00 30.90 -20.43
N ARG A 304 30.31 30.73 -20.62
CA ARG A 304 31.03 29.67 -19.94
C ARG A 304 31.38 30.11 -18.53
N ILE A 305 30.93 29.37 -17.53
CA ILE A 305 31.18 29.66 -16.12
C ILE A 305 31.23 28.36 -15.33
N ASP A 306 32.16 28.25 -14.38
CA ASP A 306 32.18 27.12 -13.45
C ASP A 306 31.03 27.29 -12.44
N LYS A 307 30.28 26.22 -12.18
CA LYS A 307 29.13 26.28 -11.24
C LYS A 307 29.52 26.77 -9.84
N ASN A 308 30.78 26.58 -9.43
CA ASN A 308 31.30 27.01 -8.14
C ASN A 308 31.42 28.54 -8.03
N GLU A 309 31.43 29.23 -9.17
CA GLU A 309 31.39 30.69 -9.22
C GLU A 309 30.00 31.28 -8.99
N LEU A 310 28.97 30.41 -8.92
CA LEU A 310 27.60 30.78 -8.61
C LEU A 310 27.28 30.44 -7.15
N LYS A 311 26.57 31.34 -6.47
CA LYS A 311 26.17 31.12 -5.08
C LYS A 311 24.89 30.29 -5.02
N GLU A 312 24.90 29.18 -4.30
CA GLU A 312 23.71 28.36 -4.10
C GLU A 312 22.71 29.05 -3.15
N VAL A 313 21.46 29.19 -3.60
CA VAL A 313 20.36 29.77 -2.85
C VAL A 313 19.14 28.84 -2.97
N GLY A 314 19.06 27.86 -2.08
CA GLY A 314 18.00 26.85 -2.17
C GLY A 314 18.16 26.02 -3.43
N LYS A 315 17.14 26.02 -4.31
CA LYS A 315 17.17 25.30 -5.60
C LYS A 315 17.65 26.14 -6.77
N VAL A 316 17.95 27.42 -6.58
CA VAL A 316 18.50 28.29 -7.62
C VAL A 316 19.93 28.67 -7.30
N TYR A 317 20.60 29.22 -8.30
CA TYR A 317 21.87 29.89 -8.16
C TYR A 317 21.67 31.41 -8.09
N GLY A 318 22.67 32.12 -7.61
CA GLY A 318 22.75 33.58 -7.60
C GLY A 318 24.09 34.05 -8.14
N ILE A 319 24.06 35.04 -9.01
CA ILE A 319 25.25 35.73 -9.53
C ILE A 319 25.23 37.20 -9.12
N GLU A 320 26.40 37.76 -8.83
CA GLU A 320 26.53 39.20 -8.56
C GLU A 320 26.23 40.02 -9.81
N GLU A 321 25.45 41.09 -9.67
CA GLU A 321 25.03 41.96 -10.78
C GLU A 321 26.22 42.56 -11.54
N LYS A 322 27.24 43.04 -10.82
CA LYS A 322 28.46 43.58 -11.44
C LYS A 322 29.19 42.55 -12.31
N LYS A 323 29.21 41.29 -11.87
CA LYS A 323 29.83 40.19 -12.61
C LYS A 323 29.04 39.88 -13.87
N LEU A 324 27.71 39.78 -13.74
CA LEU A 324 26.82 39.57 -14.88
C LEU A 324 26.94 40.67 -15.94
N ASP A 325 26.97 41.94 -15.52
CA ASP A 325 27.08 43.08 -16.43
C ASP A 325 28.41 43.12 -17.17
N SER A 326 29.50 42.74 -16.50
CA SER A 326 30.81 42.61 -17.16
C SER A 326 30.75 41.54 -18.25
N MET A 327 30.22 40.36 -17.91
CA MET A 327 30.11 39.23 -18.84
C MET A 327 29.25 39.60 -20.06
N LEU A 328 28.09 40.25 -19.85
CA LEU A 328 27.22 40.71 -20.94
C LEU A 328 27.91 41.71 -21.87
N LYS A 329 28.66 42.67 -21.32
CA LYS A 329 29.41 43.66 -22.13
C LYS A 329 30.49 43.01 -22.99
N ASP A 330 31.16 41.98 -22.48
CA ASP A 330 32.24 41.32 -23.19
C ASP A 330 31.71 40.50 -24.38
N VAL A 331 30.62 39.74 -24.18
CA VAL A 331 29.99 38.98 -25.28
C VAL A 331 29.40 39.90 -26.34
N LEU A 332 28.70 40.97 -25.95
CA LEU A 332 28.15 41.93 -26.92
C LEU A 332 29.26 42.60 -27.75
N LYS A 333 30.44 42.86 -27.18
CA LYS A 333 31.60 43.37 -27.92
C LYS A 333 32.16 42.35 -28.90
N GLU A 334 32.23 41.07 -28.52
CA GLU A 334 32.70 40.00 -29.39
C GLU A 334 31.75 39.72 -30.54
N GLU A 335 30.44 39.68 -30.28
CA GLU A 335 29.42 39.55 -31.32
C GLU A 335 29.44 40.74 -32.29
N LEU A 336 29.59 41.97 -31.78
CA LEU A 336 29.72 43.15 -32.61
C LEU A 336 30.99 43.11 -33.48
N LYS A 337 32.12 42.63 -32.95
CA LYS A 337 33.36 42.46 -33.71
C LYS A 337 33.18 41.45 -34.84
N LYS A 338 32.61 40.27 -34.55
CA LYS A 338 32.32 39.24 -35.56
C LYS A 338 31.41 39.77 -36.65
N TRP A 339 30.35 40.50 -36.29
CA TRP A 339 29.45 41.11 -37.26
C TRP A 339 30.16 42.12 -38.16
N ILE A 340 31.04 42.97 -37.61
CA ILE A 340 31.84 43.93 -38.39
C ILE A 340 32.83 43.21 -39.33
N GLU A 341 33.43 42.09 -38.89
CA GLU A 341 34.33 41.28 -39.72
C GLU A 341 33.59 40.60 -40.87
N GLU A 342 32.44 39.98 -40.59
CA GLU A 342 31.58 39.36 -41.62
C GLU A 342 31.06 40.38 -42.65
N GLU A 343 30.74 41.60 -42.23
CA GLU A 343 30.27 42.65 -43.13
C GLU A 343 31.40 43.28 -43.95
N ARG A 344 32.64 43.25 -43.44
CA ARG A 344 33.85 43.61 -44.20
C ARG A 344 34.27 42.56 -45.21
N GLU A 345 33.97 41.28 -44.98
CA GLU A 345 34.22 40.19 -45.93
C GLU A 345 33.19 40.12 -47.07
N LYS A 346 32.04 40.80 -46.93
CA LYS A 346 30.98 40.88 -47.96
C LYS A 346 31.12 42.08 -48.90
N ILE A 347 32.02 43.02 -48.62
CA ILE A 347 32.38 44.17 -49.47
C ILE A 347 33.67 43.82 -50.22
#